data_AF-A0A480AFT5-F1
#
_entry.id   AF-A0A480AFT5-F1
#
_cell.length_a   1.000
_cell.length_b   1.000
_cell.length_c   1.000
_cell.angle_alpha   90.00
_cell.angle_beta   90.00
_cell.angle_gamma   90.00
#
_symmetry.space_group_name_H-M   'P 1'
#
loop_
_entity.id
_entity.type
_entity.pdbx_description
1 polymer ?
#
loop_
_entity_poly.entity_id
_entity_poly.type
_entity_poly.pdbx_seq_one_letter_code
_entity_poly.pdbx_strand_id
1 'polypeptide(L)' 'MNKKEIEEILPAAYNRALDNASLEAFGGIYDELTLRNMVDQELIIKQALNFI' A
#
# COMPACT_ATOMS: atom_id res chain seq x y z
N MET A 1 -3.81 -11.11 -16.07
CA MET A 1 -4.63 -10.05 -15.44
C MET A 1 -4.75 -8.90 -16.40
N ASN A 2 -5.95 -8.39 -16.57
CA ASN A 2 -6.20 -7.15 -17.30
C ASN A 2 -6.01 -5.94 -16.36
N LYS A 3 -5.83 -4.74 -16.94
CA LYS A 3 -5.58 -3.50 -16.18
C LYS A 3 -6.66 -3.23 -15.11
N LYS A 4 -7.92 -3.53 -15.43
CA LYS A 4 -9.05 -3.32 -14.53
C LYS A 4 -8.99 -4.22 -13.29
N GLU A 5 -8.63 -5.49 -13.46
CA GLU A 5 -8.43 -6.42 -12.35
C GLU A 5 -7.30 -5.95 -11.42
N ILE A 6 -6.26 -5.32 -11.98
CA ILE A 6 -5.13 -4.78 -11.22
C ILE A 6 -5.56 -3.56 -10.40
N GLU A 7 -6.29 -2.63 -11.03
CA GLU A 7 -6.87 -1.46 -10.36
C GLU A 7 -7.79 -1.87 -9.19
N GLU A 8 -8.53 -2.96 -9.35
CA GLU A 8 -9.43 -3.49 -8.31
C GLU A 8 -8.67 -4.10 -7.12
N ILE A 9 -7.51 -4.72 -7.33
CA ILE A 9 -6.74 -5.36 -6.24
C ILE A 9 -5.75 -4.41 -5.55
N LEU A 10 -5.32 -3.33 -6.21
CA LEU A 10 -4.30 -2.41 -5.69
C LEU A 10 -4.64 -1.78 -4.32
N PRO A 11 -5.89 -1.35 -4.05
CA PRO A 11 -6.26 -0.84 -2.73
C PRO A 11 -6.09 -1.88 -1.62
N ALA A 12 -6.43 -3.15 -1.89
CA ALA A 12 -6.26 -4.23 -0.93
C ALA A 12 -4.78 -4.59 -0.72
N ALA A 13 -3.98 -4.56 -1.80
CA ALA A 13 -2.54 -4.76 -1.73
C ALA A 13 -1.86 -3.64 -0.92
N TYR A 14 -2.31 -2.39 -1.07
CA TYR A 14 -1.81 -1.25 -0.31
C TYR A 14 -2.03 -1.43 1.20
N ASN A 15 -3.24 -1.83 1.62
CA ASN A 15 -3.52 -2.07 3.05
C ASN A 15 -2.63 -3.19 3.63
N ARG A 16 -2.43 -4.28 2.87
CA ARG A 16 -1.50 -5.34 3.28
C ARG A 16 -0.06 -4.86 3.36
N ALA A 17 0.36 -3.98 2.46
CA ALA A 17 1.70 -3.41 2.51
C ALA A 17 1.91 -2.54 3.76
N LEU A 18 0.89 -1.80 4.20
CA LEU A 18 0.95 -1.04 5.45
C LEU A 18 1.01 -1.94 6.69
N ASP A 19 0.20 -3.00 6.73
CA ASP A 19 0.22 -3.98 7.82
C ASP A 19 1.59 -4.68 7.93
N ASN A 20 2.12 -5.14 6.79
CA ASN A 20 3.47 -5.71 6.75
C ASN A 20 4.53 -4.68 7.14
N ALA A 21 4.43 -3.43 6.68
CA ALA A 21 5.39 -2.39 7.03
C ALA A 21 5.38 -2.09 8.55
N SER A 22 4.20 -2.04 9.17
CA SER A 22 4.04 -1.89 10.62
C SER A 22 4.89 -2.93 11.35
N LEU A 23 4.75 -4.21 10.99
CA LEU A 23 5.43 -5.30 11.67
C LEU A 23 6.91 -5.46 11.27
N GLU A 24 7.20 -5.47 9.98
CA GLU A 24 8.51 -5.86 9.44
C GLU A 24 9.49 -4.69 9.37
N ALA A 25 9.03 -3.51 8.95
CA ALA A 25 9.90 -2.35 8.76
C ALA A 25 10.01 -1.50 10.04
N PHE A 26 8.91 -1.40 10.79
CA PHE A 26 8.83 -0.56 11.98
C PHE A 26 8.72 -1.35 13.29
N GLY A 27 8.79 -2.68 13.25
CA GLY A 27 8.82 -3.51 14.47
C GLY A 27 7.58 -3.39 15.36
N GLY A 28 6.44 -3.00 14.78
CA GLY A 28 5.18 -2.72 15.47
C GLY A 28 5.12 -1.37 16.18
N ILE A 29 6.08 -0.45 15.94
CA ILE A 29 6.11 0.88 16.58
C ILE A 29 4.97 1.77 16.07
N TYR A 30 4.65 1.68 14.78
CA TYR A 30 3.60 2.46 14.13
C TYR A 30 2.53 1.51 13.60
N ASP A 31 1.28 1.75 13.99
CA ASP A 31 0.14 1.02 13.44
C ASP A 31 -0.16 1.42 11.98
N GLU A 32 -1.02 0.64 11.33
CA GLU A 32 -1.41 0.86 9.93
C GLU A 32 -1.97 2.28 9.70
N LEU A 33 -2.74 2.80 10.65
CA LEU A 33 -3.35 4.12 10.56
C LEU A 33 -2.30 5.23 10.61
N THR A 34 -1.31 5.10 11.49
CA THR A 34 -0.19 6.02 11.60
C THR A 34 0.64 6.00 10.33
N LEU A 35 0.98 4.81 9.82
CA LEU A 35 1.73 4.68 8.56
C LEU A 35 0.97 5.25 7.37
N ARG A 36 -0.35 5.06 7.31
CA ARG A 36 -1.21 5.64 6.27
C ARG A 36 -1.12 7.17 6.22
N ASN A 37 -0.94 7.82 7.38
CA ASN A 37 -0.79 9.27 7.46
C ASN A 37 0.65 9.75 7.15
N MET A 38 1.62 8.84 7.06
CA MET A 38 3.02 9.15 6.76
C MET A 38 3.37 9.02 5.27
N VAL A 39 2.47 8.43 4.47
CA VAL A 39 2.71 8.14 3.06
C VAL A 39 1.57 8.68 2.19
N ASP A 40 1.88 9.00 0.94
CA ASP A 40 0.88 9.41 -0.05
C ASP A 40 0.34 8.17 -0.78
N GLN A 41 -0.88 7.76 -0.39
CA GLN A 41 -1.56 6.60 -0.97
C GLN A 41 -1.80 6.76 -2.48
N GLU A 42 -2.23 7.93 -2.93
CA GLU A 42 -2.54 8.16 -4.35
C GLU A 42 -1.27 8.08 -5.19
N LEU A 43 -0.17 8.66 -4.70
CA LEU A 43 1.14 8.57 -5.35
C LEU A 43 1.62 7.12 -5.45
N ILE A 44 1.52 6.35 -4.37
CA ILE A 44 1.95 4.94 -4.33
C ILE A 44 1.15 4.10 -5.32
N ILE A 45 -0.18 4.23 -5.33
CA ILE A 45 -1.05 3.50 -6.25
C ILE A 45 -0.76 3.88 -7.70
N LYS A 46 -0.60 5.18 -7.98
CA LYS A 46 -0.27 5.67 -9.32
C LYS A 46 1.09 5.16 -9.81
N GLN A 47 2.09 5.13 -8.94
CA GLN A 47 3.40 4.57 -9.26
C GLN A 47 3.31 3.07 -9.51
N ALA A 48 2.56 2.32 -8.68
CA ALA A 48 2.34 0.89 -8.87
C ALA A 48 1.71 0.58 -10.24
N LEU A 49 0.76 1.39 -10.69
CA LEU A 49 0.15 1.27 -12.03
C LEU A 49 1.11 1.56 -13.19
N ASN A 50 2.19 2.33 -12.96
CA ASN A 50 3.17 2.62 -14.01
C ASN A 50 4.20 1.50 -14.21
N PHE A 51 4.30 0.55 -13.27
CA PHE A 51 5.22 -0.59 -13.36
C PHE A 51 4.63 -1.81 -14.09
N ILE A 52 3.43 -1.66 -14.65
CA ILE A 52 2.60 -2.72 -15.23
C ILE A 52 2.28 -2.35 -16.67
#